data_AF-A0A536BJQ6-F1
#
_entry.id   AF-A0A536BJQ6-F1
#
_cell.length_a   1.000
_cell.length_b   1.000
_cell.length_c   1.000
_cell.angle_alpha   90.00
_cell.angle_beta   90.00
_cell.angle_gamma   90.00
#
_symmetry.space_group_name_H-M   'P 1'
#
loop_
_entity.id
_entity.type
_entity.pdbx_description
1 polymer ?
#
loop_
_entity_poly.entity_id
_entity_poly.type
_entity_poly.pdbx_seq_one_letter_code
_entity_poly.pdbx_strand_id
1 'polypeptide(L)' 'HGSAGHGADHVLPLLVSPSISVPVLDGRLGLGTWQSIALLDPNPDNDLRTVRLSFLPG' A
#
# COMPACT_ATOMS: atom_id res chain seq x y z
N HIS A 1 4.93 24.22 3.43
CA HIS A 1 3.68 23.46 3.22
C HIS A 1 3.58 23.22 1.73
N GLY A 2 3.58 21.96 1.28
CA GLY A 2 3.84 21.52 -0.11
C GLY A 2 2.83 21.99 -1.17
N SER A 3 2.73 21.29 -2.31
CA SER A 3 1.83 21.69 -3.40
C SER A 3 0.34 21.58 -3.03
N ALA A 4 -0.53 22.15 -3.88
CA ALA A 4 -1.96 22.04 -3.67
C ALA A 4 -2.41 20.56 -3.75
N GLY A 5 -3.02 20.05 -2.67
CA GLY A 5 -3.43 18.63 -2.55
C GLY A 5 -2.62 17.83 -1.53
N HIS A 6 -1.49 18.35 -1.08
CA HIS A 6 -0.59 17.78 -0.07
C HIS A 6 -1.18 17.72 1.36
N GLY A 7 -2.48 17.95 1.52
CA GLY A 7 -3.19 17.67 2.77
C GLY A 7 -3.94 16.33 2.73
N ALA A 8 -4.29 15.84 1.54
CA ALA A 8 -5.09 14.63 1.38
C ALA A 8 -4.27 13.35 1.63
N ASP A 9 -2.99 13.37 1.25
CA ASP A 9 -2.02 12.31 1.55
C ASP A 9 -1.78 12.16 3.07
N HIS A 10 -1.83 13.24 3.85
CA HIS A 10 -1.72 13.16 5.31
C HIS A 10 -2.93 12.50 6.00
N VAL A 11 -4.12 12.57 5.39
CA VAL A 11 -5.35 12.00 5.95
C VAL A 11 -5.55 10.55 5.52
N LEU A 12 -5.00 10.16 4.37
CA LEU A 12 -5.17 8.82 3.81
C LEU A 12 -4.88 7.67 4.80
N PRO A 13 -3.82 7.72 5.64
CA PRO A 13 -3.54 6.66 6.62
C PRO A 13 -4.66 6.42 7.64
N LEU A 14 -5.58 7.37 7.83
CA LEU A 14 -6.76 7.21 8.69
C LEU A 14 -7.85 6.35 8.04
N LEU A 15 -7.83 6.19 6.72
CA LEU A 15 -8.83 5.45 5.95
C LEU A 15 -8.29 4.12 5.43
N VAL A 16 -7.02 4.08 5.04
CA VAL A 16 -6.36 2.90 4.49
C VAL A 16 -5.03 2.70 5.22
N SER A 17 -4.85 1.51 5.79
CA SER A 17 -3.59 1.15 6.46
C SER A 17 -2.42 1.25 5.47
N PRO A 18 -1.25 1.77 5.90
CA PRO A 18 -0.05 1.85 5.06
C PRO A 18 0.60 0.48 4.79
N SER A 19 0.08 -0.59 5.38
CA SER A 19 0.55 -1.96 5.16
C SER A 19 -0.58 -2.96 5.30
N ILE A 20 -0.40 -4.11 4.65
CA ILE A 20 -1.28 -5.27 4.74
C ILE A 20 -0.43 -6.54 4.91
N SER A 21 -0.97 -7.53 5.62
CA SER A 21 -0.42 -8.88 5.67
C SER A 21 -1.28 -9.79 4.80
N VAL A 22 -0.67 -10.52 3.88
CA VAL A 22 -1.34 -11.45 2.97
C VAL A 22 -0.73 -12.84 3.17
N PRO A 23 -1.55 -13.90 3.38
CA PRO A 23 -1.02 -15.24 3.50
C PRO A 23 -0.39 -15.70 2.18
N VAL A 24 0.65 -16.52 2.26
CA VAL A 24 1.21 -17.25 1.11
C VAL A 24 0.84 -18.71 1.28
N LEU A 25 0.05 -19.25 0.34
CA LEU A 25 -0.43 -20.63 0.34
C LEU A 25 0.13 -21.30 -0.92
N ASP A 26 0.84 -22.43 -0.75
CA ASP A 26 1.47 -23.17 -1.84
C ASP A 26 2.32 -22.29 -2.79
N GLY A 27 3.04 -21.32 -2.21
CA GLY A 27 3.89 -20.38 -2.95
C GLY A 27 3.15 -19.25 -3.68
N ARG A 28 1.84 -19.08 -3.44
CA ARG A 28 1.02 -18.03 -4.06
C ARG A 28 0.39 -17.12 -3.01
N LEU A 29 0.23 -15.84 -3.33
CA LEU A 29 -0.55 -14.92 -2.49
C LEU A 29 -1.99 -15.45 -2.40
N GLY A 30 -2.50 -15.61 -1.17
CA GLY A 30 -3.86 -16.07 -0.88
C GLY A 30 -4.90 -14.98 -1.12
N LEU A 31 -4.96 -14.45 -2.34
CA LEU A 31 -5.97 -13.50 -2.79
C LEU A 31 -7.18 -14.25 -3.36
N GLY A 32 -8.38 -13.79 -3.05
CA GLY A 32 -9.61 -14.27 -3.69
C GLY A 32 -9.70 -13.85 -5.16
N THR A 33 -10.65 -14.45 -5.90
CA THR A 33 -10.83 -14.25 -7.37
C THR A 33 -10.90 -12.78 -7.80
N TRP A 34 -11.41 -11.90 -6.93
CA TRP A 34 -11.61 -10.48 -7.21
C TRP A 34 -10.74 -9.55 -6.35
N GLN A 35 -9.74 -10.09 -5.65
CA GLN A 35 -8.83 -9.29 -4.82
C GLN A 35 -7.54 -8.97 -5.57
N SER A 36 -7.08 -7.73 -5.43
CA SER A 36 -5.80 -7.24 -5.92
C SER A 36 -5.12 -6.39 -4.86
N ILE A 37 -3.80 -6.24 -4.98
CA ILE A 37 -3.01 -5.30 -4.16
C ILE A 37 -2.75 -4.06 -5.01
N ALA A 38 -3.05 -2.90 -4.46
CA ALA A 38 -2.81 -1.62 -5.11
C ALA A 38 -2.01 -0.70 -4.18
N LEU A 39 -1.11 0.09 -4.76
CA LEU A 39 -0.46 1.20 -4.07
C LEU A 39 -1.33 2.45 -4.25
N LEU A 40 -1.83 3.01 -3.16
CA LEU A 40 -2.59 4.25 -3.15
C LEU A 40 -1.72 5.37 -2.59
N ASP A 41 -1.33 6.30 -3.46
CA ASP A 41 -0.54 7.47 -3.07
C ASP A 41 -1.01 8.69 -3.87
N PRO A 42 -1.69 9.66 -3.24
CA PRO A 42 -2.18 10.85 -3.91
C PRO A 42 -1.15 11.99 -3.96
N ASN A 43 0.07 11.82 -3.45
CA ASN A 43 1.08 12.87 -3.40
C ASN A 43 1.80 13.01 -4.75
N PRO A 44 1.60 14.13 -5.48
CA PRO A 44 2.23 14.33 -6.78
C PRO A 44 3.68 14.85 -6.67
N ASP A 45 4.11 15.31 -5.49
CA ASP A 45 5.41 15.97 -5.32
C ASP A 45 6.57 14.98 -5.18
N ASN A 46 6.26 13.72 -4.92
CA ASN A 46 7.22 12.63 -4.92
C ASN A 46 6.93 11.76 -6.14
N ASP A 47 7.94 11.42 -6.93
CA ASP A 47 7.85 10.56 -8.11
C ASP A 47 8.39 9.14 -7.85
N LEU A 48 9.08 8.92 -6.72
CA LEU A 48 9.67 7.65 -6.35
C LEU A 48 8.90 6.98 -5.22
N ARG A 49 8.42 5.75 -5.47
CA ARG A 49 7.73 4.91 -4.49
C ARG A 49 8.59 3.74 -4.07
N THR A 50 8.73 3.54 -2.77
CA THR A 50 9.41 2.36 -2.20
C THR A 50 8.37 1.48 -1.51
N VAL A 51 8.29 0.22 -1.92
CA VAL A 51 7.44 -0.80 -1.28
C VAL A 51 8.35 -1.84 -0.63
N ARG A 52 8.16 -2.08 0.67
CA ARG A 52 8.89 -3.13 1.39
C ARG A 52 8.06 -4.40 1.44
N LEU A 53 8.60 -5.48 0.88
CA LEU A 53 8.07 -6.82 1.05
C LEU A 53 8.87 -7.53 2.15
N SER A 54 8.18 -8.20 3.08
CA SER A 54 8.81 -8.99 4.14
C SER A 54 8.12 -10.34 4.21
N PHE A 55 8.91 -11.41 4.11
CA PHE A 55 8.42 -12.78 4.19
C PHE A 55 8.79 -13.34 5.54
N LEU A 56 7.77 -13.71 6.31
CA LEU A 56 7.95 -14.38 7.59
C LEU A 56 7.64 -15.87 7.36
N PRO A 57 8.53 -16.78 7.79
CA PRO A 57 8.19 -18.19 7.84
C PRO A 57 7.02 -18.39 8.81
N GLY A 58 6.06 -19.21 8.39
CA GLY A 58 4.94 -19.67 9.22
C GLY A 58 5.16 -21.09 9.69
#